data_AF-A0A9P5N8N1-F1
#
_entry.id   AF-A0A9P5N8N1-F1
#
_cell.length_a   1.000
_cell.length_b   1.000
_cell.length_c   1.000
_cell.angle_alpha   90.00
_cell.angle_beta   90.00
_cell.angle_gamma   90.00
#
_symmetry.space_group_name_H-M   'P 1'
#
loop_
_entity.id
_entity.type
_entity.pdbx_description
1 polymer ?
#
loop_
_entity_poly.entity_id
_entity_poly.type
_entity_poly.pdbx_seq_one_letter_code
_entity_poly.pdbx_strand_id
1 'polypeptide(L)' 'RQCPGRHVATSLLWLTVASILMTFEISKAVDGNGVPIEPSVEYHSGMMCHPLPFKCTLKPRTNDTEELIKSIAEAR' A
#
# COMPACT_ATOMS: atom_id res chain seq x y z
N ARG A 1 16.17 22.69 -13.61
CA ARG A 1 16.38 22.12 -12.26
C ARG A 1 15.87 20.68 -12.28
N GLN A 2 16.67 19.70 -11.86
CA GLN A 2 16.21 18.31 -11.69
C GLN A 2 16.45 17.91 -10.24
N CYS A 3 15.51 17.15 -9.67
CA CYS A 3 15.67 16.60 -8.33
C CYS A 3 16.84 15.60 -8.35
N PRO A 4 17.94 15.81 -7.59
CA PRO A 4 19.06 14.88 -7.57
C PRO A 4 18.65 13.51 -6.99
N GLY A 5 17.60 13.48 -6.15
CA GLY A 5 17.05 12.26 -5.57
C GLY A 5 16.16 11.43 -6.51
N ARG A 6 15.91 11.84 -7.76
CA ARG A 6 14.95 11.18 -8.65
C ARG A 6 15.23 9.68 -8.84
N HIS A 7 16.50 9.28 -8.96
CA HIS A 7 16.87 7.89 -9.20
C HIS A 7 16.66 7.04 -7.94
N VAL A 8 17.06 7.55 -6.78
CA VAL A 8 16.82 6.91 -5.49
C VAL A 8 15.32 6.75 -5.23
N ALA A 9 14.53 7.79 -5.50
CA ALA A 9 13.08 7.75 -5.33
C ALA A 9 12.43 6.67 -6.23
N THR A 10 12.82 6.60 -7.50
CA THR A 10 12.31 5.56 -8.42
C THR A 10 12.69 4.15 -7.96
N SER A 11 13.94 3.92 -7.58
CA SER A 11 14.39 2.61 -7.09
C SER A 11 13.68 2.21 -5.79
N LEU A 12 13.51 3.14 -4.86
CA LEU A 12 12.80 2.90 -3.59
C LEU A 12 11.33 2.58 -3.84
N LEU A 13 10.64 3.35 -4.68
CA LEU A 13 9.24 3.11 -5.04
C LEU A 13 9.07 1.74 -5.70
N TRP A 14 9.96 1.38 -6.63
CA TRP A 14 9.92 0.08 -7.28
C TRP A 14 10.04 -1.06 -6.28
N LEU A 15 11.05 -1.02 -5.40
CA LEU A 15 11.27 -2.06 -4.40
C LEU A 15 10.10 -2.12 -3.41
N THR A 16 9.58 -0.96 -2.98
CA THR A 16 8.45 -0.87 -2.06
C THR A 16 7.21 -1.52 -2.65
N VAL A 17 6.85 -1.15 -3.88
CA VAL A 17 5.66 -1.71 -4.56
C VAL A 17 5.83 -3.20 -4.83
N ALA A 18 7.01 -3.64 -5.30
CA ALA A 18 7.30 -5.05 -5.53
C ALA A 18 7.19 -5.89 -4.25
N SER A 19 7.75 -5.40 -3.14
CA SER A 19 7.67 -6.06 -1.85
C SER A 19 6.23 -6.15 -1.35
N ILE A 20 5.46 -5.05 -1.40
CA ILE A 20 4.05 -5.05 -0.99
C ILE A 20 3.23 -6.04 -1.84
N LEU A 21 3.42 -6.06 -3.16
CA LEU A 21 2.68 -6.94 -4.06
C LEU A 21 3.10 -8.41 -3.92
N MET A 22 4.34 -8.67 -3.51
CA MET A 22 4.83 -10.01 -3.19
C MET A 22 4.21 -10.52 -1.88
N THR A 23 4.04 -9.66 -0.88
CA THR A 23 3.55 -10.08 0.43
C THR A 23 2.03 -10.05 0.56
N PHE A 24 1.35 -9.13 -0.12
CA PHE A 24 -0.09 -8.92 0.03
C PHE A 24 -0.85 -9.06 -1.28
N GLU A 25 -2.06 -9.60 -1.16
CA GLU A 25 -3.15 -9.39 -2.09
C GLU A 25 -3.91 -8.11 -1.69
N ILE A 26 -3.99 -7.17 -2.63
CA ILE A 26 -4.64 -5.87 -2.43
C ILE A 26 -5.98 -5.89 -3.15
N SER A 27 -7.06 -5.60 -2.42
CA SER A 27 -8.40 -5.52 -2.98
C SER A 27 -9.20 -4.35 -2.39
N LYS A 28 -10.34 -4.05 -3.03
CA LYS A 28 -11.28 -3.05 -2.52
C LYS A 28 -11.78 -3.48 -1.14
N ALA A 29 -11.91 -2.51 -0.23
CA ALA A 29 -12.59 -2.77 1.02
C ALA A 29 -14.04 -3.18 0.76
N VAL A 30 -14.59 -4.01 1.63
CA VAL A 30 -16.01 -4.39 1.59
C VAL A 30 -16.77 -3.75 2.74
N ASP A 31 -18.04 -3.42 2.52
CA ASP A 31 -18.94 -2.93 3.57
C ASP A 31 -19.50 -4.07 4.44
N GLY A 32 -20.40 -3.74 5.38
CA GLY A 32 -21.03 -4.73 6.25
C GLY A 32 -21.90 -5.78 5.53
N ASN A 33 -22.23 -5.55 4.26
CA ASN A 33 -23.02 -6.45 3.41
C ASN A 33 -22.14 -7.22 2.41
N GLY A 34 -20.82 -7.05 2.46
CA GLY A 34 -19.88 -7.69 1.54
C GLY A 34 -19.76 -7.01 0.17
N VAL A 35 -20.29 -5.79 0.01
CA VAL A 35 -20.23 -5.05 -1.26
C VAL A 35 -18.91 -4.27 -1.35
N PRO A 36 -18.18 -4.36 -2.48
CA PRO A 36 -16.96 -3.57 -2.68
C PRO A 36 -17.22 -2.06 -2.62
N ILE A 37 -16.44 -1.36 -1.80
CA ILE A 37 -16.44 0.09 -1.68
C ILE A 37 -15.48 0.66 -2.73
N GLU A 38 -15.98 1.50 -3.63
CA GLU A 38 -15.12 2.20 -4.59
C GLU A 38 -14.29 3.28 -3.88
N PRO A 39 -12.95 3.30 -4.02
CA PRO A 39 -12.14 4.39 -3.51
C PRO A 39 -12.50 5.73 -4.19
N SER A 40 -12.60 6.80 -3.42
CA SER A 40 -12.73 8.16 -3.97
C SER A 40 -11.49 8.52 -4.81
N VAL A 41 -11.70 9.24 -5.91
CA VAL A 41 -10.63 9.78 -6.77
C VAL A 41 -10.29 11.22 -6.38
N GLU A 42 -10.64 11.61 -5.16
CA GLU A 42 -10.32 12.93 -4.61
C GLU A 42 -8.89 12.96 -4.06
N TYR A 43 -8.22 14.10 -4.27
CA TYR A 43 -6.84 14.34 -3.87
C TYR A 43 -6.77 15.55 -2.95
N HIS A 44 -5.79 15.55 -2.04
CA HIS A 44 -5.43 16.76 -1.32
C HIS A 44 -4.94 17.83 -2.31
N SER A 45 -5.49 19.05 -2.18
CA SER A 45 -4.99 20.22 -2.89
C SER A 45 -3.83 20.83 -2.12
N GLY A 46 -2.69 21.06 -2.79
CA GLY A 46 -1.51 21.66 -2.16
C GLY A 46 -0.20 21.37 -2.88
N MET A 47 0.92 21.65 -2.20
CA MET A 47 2.27 21.43 -2.74
C MET A 47 2.59 19.94 -2.97
N MET A 48 1.93 19.04 -2.23
CA MET A 48 2.01 17.59 -2.40
C MET A 48 0.65 17.07 -2.88
N CYS A 49 0.64 16.28 -3.95
CA CYS A 49 -0.57 15.68 -4.51
C CYS A 49 -0.61 14.18 -4.14
N HIS A 50 -1.58 13.81 -3.31
CA HIS A 50 -1.85 12.42 -2.95
C HIS A 50 -3.35 12.23 -2.70
N PRO A 51 -3.90 11.01 -2.86
CA PRO A 51 -5.31 10.76 -2.64
C PRO A 51 -5.71 11.07 -1.19
N LEU A 52 -6.97 11.43 -0.98
CA LEU A 52 -7.57 11.44 0.35
C LEU A 52 -7.54 10.03 0.95
N PRO A 53 -7.59 9.87 2.28
CA PRO A 53 -7.65 8.55 2.91
C PRO A 53 -8.81 7.71 2.37
N PHE A 54 -8.51 6.50 1.90
CA PHE A 54 -9.48 5.53 1.42
C PHE A 54 -9.29 4.17 2.10
N LYS A 55 -10.35 3.37 2.15
CA LYS A 55 -10.28 2.00 2.70
C LYS A 55 -9.84 1.01 1.61
N CYS A 56 -8.98 0.09 1.98
CA CYS A 56 -8.61 -1.06 1.16
C CYS A 56 -8.45 -2.29 2.06
N THR A 57 -8.39 -3.46 1.44
CA THR A 57 -8.09 -4.72 2.11
C THR A 57 -6.71 -5.20 1.67
N LEU A 58 -5.85 -5.46 2.66
CA LEU A 58 -4.55 -6.09 2.47
C LEU A 58 -4.59 -7.45 3.15
N LYS A 59 -4.45 -8.53 2.39
CA LYS A 59 -4.37 -9.90 2.91
C LYS A 59 -3.01 -10.48 2.60
N PRO A 60 -2.30 -11.09 3.57
CA PRO A 60 -1.09 -11.85 3.27
C PRO A 60 -1.38 -12.90 2.18
N ARG A 61 -0.48 -13.05 1.21
CA ARG A 61 -0.69 -14.01 0.10
C ARG A 61 -0.61 -15.46 0.53
N THR A 62 0.25 -15.74 1.51
CA THR A 62 0.50 -17.09 2.03
C THR A 62 0.60 -17.07 3.54
N ASN A 63 0.35 -18.21 4.18
CA ASN A 63 0.50 -18.37 5.62
C ASN A 63 1.94 -18.05 6.07
N ASP A 64 2.95 -18.52 5.33
CA ASP A 64 4.36 -18.22 5.60
C ASP A 64 4.64 -16.71 5.62
N THR A 65 4.01 -15.96 4.70
CA THR A 65 4.15 -14.51 4.65
C THR A 65 3.46 -13.86 5.85
N GLU A 66 2.31 -14.36 6.26
CA GLU A 66 1.61 -13.89 7.46
C GLU A 66 2.44 -14.09 8.73
N GLU A 67 3.02 -15.29 8.90
CA GLU A 67 3.91 -15.60 10.02
C GLU A 67 5.16 -14.74 10.01
N LEU A 68 5.78 -14.55 8.84
CA LEU A 68 6.92 -13.64 8.68
C LEU A 68 6.56 -12.22 9.13
N ILE A 69 5.43 -11.68 8.67
CA ILE A 69 4.99 -10.32 9.03
C ILE A 69 4.74 -10.22 10.54
N LYS A 70 4.06 -11.20 11.15
CA LYS A 70 3.79 -11.22 12.59
C LYS A 70 5.07 -11.29 13.41
N SER A 71 6.02 -12.16 13.04
CA SER A 71 7.29 -12.31 13.75
C SER A 71 8.11 -11.00 13.78
N ILE A 72 8.06 -10.21 12.71
CA ILE A 72 8.72 -8.91 12.63
C ILE A 72 7.96 -7.85 13.44
N ALA A 73 6.63 -7.88 13.43
CA ALA A 73 5.80 -6.93 14.18
C ALA A 73 5.90 -7.13 15.70
N GLU A 74 6.02 -8.38 16.17
CA GLU A 74 6.15 -8.74 17.58
C GLU A 74 7.56 -8.50 18.15
N ALA A 75 8.58 -8.47 17.28
CA ALA A 75 9.96 -8.19 17.68
C ALA A 75 10.24 -6.69 17.97
N ARG A 76 9.23 -5.83 17.85
CA ARG A 76 9.33 -4.37 17.98
C ARG A 76 8.62 -3.85 19.21
#